data_AF-A0A660MZ88-F1
#
_entry.id   AF-A0A660MZ88-F1
#
_cell.length_a   1.000
_cell.length_b   1.000
_cell.length_c   1.000
_cell.angle_alpha   90.00
_cell.angle_beta   90.00
_cell.angle_gamma   90.00
#
_symmetry.space_group_name_H-M   'P 1'
#
loop_
_entity.id
_entity.type
_entity.pdbx_description
1 polymer ?
#
loop_
_entity_poly.entity_id
_entity_poly.type
_entity_poly.pdbx_seq_one_letter_code
_entity_poly.pdbx_strand_id
1 'polypeptide(L)'
;DPDVKGVACYISYAKKGGLKETVNLEEDASDASVSCVQSAPQIEYDENVVKKPRQVFKRSASFAFKSQQIIRYYDPKRKAFAYLVYSDKIIQGSPKNSLSSIACYGGVPASGVEAAQSEGKQVHGVCVITPLKS
;
A
#
# COMPACT_ATOMS: atom_id res chain seq x y z
N ASP A 1 -6.48 -0.77 2.32
CA ASP A 1 -6.00 0.48 2.92
C ASP A 1 -7.18 1.16 3.61
N PRO A 2 -7.07 1.60 4.88
CA PRO A 2 -8.22 2.20 5.58
C PRO A 2 -8.72 3.52 4.98
N ASP A 3 -7.86 4.30 4.31
CA ASP A 3 -8.24 5.61 3.74
C ASP A 3 -8.52 5.54 2.23
N VAL A 4 -8.28 4.39 1.59
CA VAL A 4 -8.49 4.16 0.17
C VAL A 4 -9.36 2.91 0.00
N LYS A 5 -10.68 3.11 -0.03
CA LYS A 5 -11.65 2.03 -0.18
C LYS A 5 -11.54 1.43 -1.58
N GLY A 6 -11.80 0.14 -1.69
CA GLY A 6 -11.66 -0.59 -2.96
C GLY A 6 -10.23 -0.97 -3.33
N VAL A 7 -9.26 -0.77 -2.43
CA VAL A 7 -7.88 -1.28 -2.57
C VAL A 7 -7.55 -2.26 -1.44
N ALA A 8 -7.16 -3.48 -1.83
CA ALA A 8 -6.60 -4.49 -0.95
C ALA A 8 -5.13 -4.71 -1.28
N CYS A 9 -4.28 -4.84 -0.27
CA CYS A 9 -2.86 -5.13 -0.43
C CYS A 9 -2.50 -6.41 0.32
N TYR A 10 -1.81 -7.30 -0.37
CA TYR A 10 -1.30 -8.56 0.15
C TYR A 10 0.21 -8.44 0.30
N ILE A 11 0.72 -8.88 1.45
CA ILE A 11 2.14 -8.88 1.76
C ILE A 11 2.62 -10.31 1.93
N SER A 12 3.69 -10.66 1.23
CA SER A 12 4.45 -11.88 1.47
C SER A 12 5.80 -11.53 2.09
N TYR A 13 6.26 -12.37 2.99
CA TYR A 13 7.55 -12.21 3.65
C TYR A 13 8.05 -13.58 4.11
N ALA A 14 9.37 -13.75 4.14
CA ALA A 14 9.99 -14.91 4.75
C ALA A 14 9.86 -14.83 6.28
N LYS A 15 9.55 -15.97 6.92
CA LYS A 15 9.62 -16.13 8.38
C LYS A 15 10.63 -17.24 8.68
N LYS A 16 11.85 -16.89 9.08
CA LYS A 16 12.86 -17.83 9.57
C LYS A 16 12.59 -18.15 11.04
N GLY A 17 12.29 -19.42 11.31
CA GLY A 17 12.28 -19.97 12.66
C GLY A 17 11.84 -21.44 12.67
N GLY A 18 12.68 -22.34 13.19
CA GLY A 18 12.20 -23.68 13.52
C GLY A 18 13.20 -24.83 13.67
N LEU A 19 14.43 -24.78 13.17
CA LEU A 19 15.40 -25.86 13.42
C LEU A 19 16.68 -25.33 14.06
N LYS A 20 16.90 -25.77 15.30
CA LYS A 20 18.20 -25.85 15.95
C LYS A 20 19.15 -26.50 14.95
N GLU A 21 20.19 -25.80 14.50
CA GLU A 21 21.56 -26.31 14.43
C GLU A 21 22.49 -25.10 14.25
N THR A 22 23.42 -24.97 15.20
CA THR A 22 24.68 -24.21 15.10
C THR A 22 24.64 -22.71 14.81
N VAL A 23 24.90 -21.95 15.89
CA VAL A 23 25.80 -20.79 15.94
C VAL A 23 25.83 -19.90 14.68
N ASN A 24 24.72 -19.25 14.35
CA ASN A 24 24.70 -17.91 13.77
C ASN A 24 23.27 -17.38 13.87
N LEU A 25 23.13 -16.20 14.48
CA LEU A 25 21.87 -15.49 14.67
C LEU A 25 21.37 -14.99 13.30
N GLU A 26 20.83 -15.90 12.48
CA GLU A 26 20.36 -15.53 11.15
C GLU A 26 19.02 -14.79 11.25
N GLU A 27 19.14 -13.47 11.30
CA GLU A 27 18.07 -12.50 11.13
C GLU A 27 17.16 -12.83 9.93
N ASP A 28 15.85 -12.65 10.10
CA ASP A 28 14.86 -12.74 9.01
C ASP A 28 15.35 -11.97 7.78
N ALA A 29 15.43 -12.62 6.63
CA ALA A 29 15.82 -11.96 5.40
C ALA A 29 14.80 -10.86 5.10
N SER A 30 15.25 -9.68 4.73
CA SER A 30 14.39 -8.51 4.47
C SER A 30 13.62 -8.61 3.14
N ASP A 31 13.36 -9.85 2.70
CA ASP A 31 12.64 -10.18 1.47
C ASP A 31 11.14 -10.10 1.77
N ALA A 32 10.58 -8.92 1.49
CA ALA A 32 9.15 -8.68 1.50
C ALA A 32 8.68 -8.32 0.08
N SER A 33 7.50 -8.79 -0.29
CA SER A 33 6.80 -8.34 -1.49
C SER A 33 5.41 -7.84 -1.15
N VAL A 34 4.94 -6.85 -1.91
CA VAL A 34 3.59 -6.32 -1.80
C VAL A 34 2.90 -6.39 -3.16
N SER A 35 1.64 -6.81 -3.15
CA SER A 35 0.76 -6.78 -4.31
C SER A 35 -0.57 -6.16 -3.91
N CYS A 36 -0.87 -4.99 -4.47
CA CYS A 36 -2.12 -4.30 -4.27
C CYS A 36 -3.01 -4.47 -5.50
N VAL A 37 -4.30 -4.70 -5.27
CA VAL A 37 -5.32 -4.94 -6.30
C VAL A 37 -6.55 -4.08 -6.05
N GLN A 38 -7.25 -3.75 -7.13
CA GLN A 38 -8.60 -3.21 -7.04
C GLN A 38 -9.53 -4.33 -6.54
N SER A 39 -10.08 -4.16 -5.34
CA SER A 39 -10.89 -5.17 -4.64
C SER A 39 -12.39 -4.87 -4.67
N ALA A 40 -12.80 -3.77 -5.32
CA ALA A 40 -14.20 -3.38 -5.49
C ALA A 40 -14.41 -2.71 -6.86
N PRO A 41 -15.65 -2.59 -7.35
CA PRO A 41 -15.93 -1.95 -8.64
C PRO A 41 -15.42 -0.50 -8.75
N GLN A 42 -15.30 0.20 -7.61
CA GLN A 42 -14.79 1.56 -7.52
C GLN A 42 -13.75 1.69 -6.42
N ILE A 43 -12.87 2.69 -6.57
CA ILE A 43 -11.90 3.11 -5.57
C ILE A 43 -12.34 4.47 -5.01
N GLU A 44 -12.47 4.60 -3.70
CA GLU A 44 -12.92 5.85 -3.07
C GLU A 44 -11.90 6.38 -2.08
N TYR A 45 -11.61 7.69 -2.14
CA TYR A 45 -10.71 8.36 -1.20
C TYR A 45 -10.93 9.89 -1.15
N ASP A 46 -10.40 10.51 -0.10
CA ASP A 46 -10.32 11.97 0.07
C ASP A 46 -8.86 12.44 -0.12
N GLU A 47 -8.64 13.34 -1.08
CA GLU A 47 -7.31 13.88 -1.37
C GLU A 47 -6.69 14.59 -0.16
N ASN A 48 -7.48 15.21 0.72
CA ASN A 48 -6.98 15.84 1.95
C ASN A 48 -6.32 14.82 2.88
N VAL A 49 -6.83 13.59 2.88
CA VAL A 49 -6.37 12.49 3.74
C VAL A 49 -5.16 11.78 3.12
N VAL A 50 -5.18 11.56 1.81
CA VAL A 50 -4.15 10.74 1.14
C VAL A 50 -2.95 11.53 0.61
N LYS A 51 -2.99 12.87 0.61
CA LYS A 51 -1.94 13.75 0.05
C LYS A 51 -0.53 13.50 0.58
N LYS A 52 -0.39 13.10 1.86
CA LYS A 52 0.91 12.83 2.48
C LYS A 52 1.19 11.33 2.48
N PRO A 53 2.46 10.92 2.32
CA PRO A 53 2.84 9.54 2.54
C PRO A 53 2.38 9.06 3.92
N ARG A 54 1.83 7.85 4.00
CA ARG A 54 1.29 7.29 5.26
C ARG A 54 1.64 5.82 5.40
N GLN A 55 2.04 5.43 6.61
CA GLN A 55 2.18 4.03 6.97
C GLN A 55 0.79 3.39 7.09
N VAL A 56 0.48 2.45 6.19
CA VAL A 56 -0.83 1.79 6.13
C VAL A 56 -0.81 0.39 6.72
N PHE A 57 0.38 -0.18 6.92
CA PHE A 57 0.61 -1.44 7.60
C PHE A 57 1.96 -1.43 8.30
N LYS A 58 2.05 -2.04 9.48
CA LYS A 58 3.30 -2.32 10.17
C LYS A 58 3.19 -3.63 10.92
N ARG A 59 4.24 -4.44 10.83
CA ARG A 59 4.37 -5.71 11.54
C ARG A 59 5.76 -5.85 12.15
N SER A 60 5.81 -6.30 13.40
CA SER A 60 7.07 -6.71 14.02
C SER A 60 7.47 -8.11 13.55
N ALA A 61 8.72 -8.26 13.09
CA ALA A 61 9.26 -9.53 12.61
C ALA A 61 10.06 -10.30 13.69
N SER A 62 10.56 -9.63 14.74
CA SER A 62 11.37 -10.30 15.78
C SER A 62 11.39 -9.57 17.13
N PHE A 63 11.96 -10.23 18.15
CA PHE A 63 12.16 -9.71 19.51
C PHE A 63 13.19 -8.56 19.59
N ALA A 64 13.99 -8.30 18.54
CA ALA A 64 15.06 -7.30 18.55
C ALA A 64 15.15 -6.44 17.28
N PHE A 65 14.14 -5.60 17.01
CA PHE A 65 14.24 -4.40 16.16
C PHE A 65 14.10 -4.51 14.63
N LYS A 66 13.40 -5.52 14.09
CA LYS A 66 12.92 -5.46 12.69
C LYS A 66 11.42 -5.26 12.59
N SER A 67 11.00 -4.23 11.87
CA SER A 67 9.63 -4.10 11.38
C SER A 67 9.56 -4.02 9.87
N GLN A 68 8.60 -4.74 9.30
CA GLN A 68 8.16 -4.55 7.92
C GLN A 68 7.01 -3.54 7.93
N GLN A 69 7.08 -2.57 7.03
CA GLN A 69 6.05 -1.56 6.90
C GLN A 69 5.69 -1.29 5.44
N ILE A 70 4.43 -0.96 5.20
CA ILE A 70 3.94 -0.50 3.91
C ILE A 70 3.62 0.99 4.03
N ILE A 71 4.24 1.80 3.18
CA ILE A 71 3.95 3.23 3.03
C ILE A 71 3.15 3.43 1.74
N ARG A 72 1.97 4.04 1.87
CA ARG A 72 1.18 4.55 0.75
C ARG A 72 1.73 5.92 0.34
N TYR A 73 1.95 6.11 -0.95
CA TYR A 73 2.15 7.39 -1.62
C TYR A 73 0.98 7.66 -2.56
N TYR A 74 0.58 8.92 -2.69
CA TYR A 74 -0.42 9.36 -3.65
C TYR A 74 0.22 10.31 -4.67
N ASP A 75 -0.05 10.08 -5.96
CA ASP A 75 0.30 10.95 -7.08
C ASP A 75 -0.98 11.67 -7.57
N PRO A 76 -1.20 12.94 -7.17
CA PRO A 76 -2.39 13.69 -7.56
C PRO A 76 -2.46 13.99 -9.05
N LYS A 77 -1.31 14.04 -9.76
CA LYS A 77 -1.26 14.34 -11.19
C LYS A 77 -1.75 13.14 -12.01
N ARG A 78 -1.37 11.93 -11.59
CA ARG A 78 -1.71 10.68 -12.28
C ARG A 78 -2.94 9.98 -11.69
N LYS A 79 -3.49 10.49 -10.59
CA LYS A 79 -4.55 9.83 -9.80
C LYS A 79 -4.18 8.38 -9.54
N ALA A 80 -3.01 8.19 -8.94
CA ALA A 80 -2.43 6.87 -8.71
C ALA A 80 -1.85 6.76 -7.31
N PHE A 81 -1.80 5.54 -6.80
CA PHE A 81 -1.17 5.19 -5.55
C PHE A 81 0.03 4.30 -5.80
N ALA A 82 1.06 4.47 -4.98
CA ALA A 82 2.17 3.54 -4.89
C ALA A 82 2.29 3.05 -3.45
N TYR A 83 2.38 1.74 -3.28
CA TYR A 83 2.52 1.07 -1.98
C TYR A 83 3.90 0.46 -1.92
N LEU A 84 4.77 1.06 -1.12
CA LEU A 84 6.16 0.62 -0.93
C LEU A 84 6.24 -0.19 0.36
N VAL A 85 6.71 -1.43 0.26
CA VAL A 85 7.10 -2.22 1.44
C VAL A 85 8.61 -2.14 1.64
N TYR A 86 9.04 -1.87 2.87
CA TYR A 86 10.45 -1.93 3.26
C TYR A 86 10.59 -2.33 4.74
N SER A 87 11.82 -2.71 5.13
CA SER A 87 12.16 -3.08 6.50
C SER A 87 13.02 -2.01 7.16
N ASP A 88 12.75 -1.72 8.43
CA ASP A 88 13.59 -0.83 9.24
C ASP A 88 14.83 -1.62 9.68
N LYS A 89 16.02 -1.27 9.19
CA LYS A 89 17.28 -1.86 9.68
C LYS A 89 18.36 -0.80 9.81
N ILE A 90 18.90 -0.66 11.03
CA ILE A 90 19.77 0.44 11.44
C ILE A 90 21.26 0.19 11.13
N ILE A 91 21.72 -1.05 10.89
CA ILE A 91 23.16 -1.35 11.05
C ILE A 91 23.90 -1.86 9.80
N GLN A 92 23.26 -2.48 8.79
CA GLN A 92 24.00 -2.97 7.61
C GLN A 92 23.27 -2.87 6.27
N GLY A 93 22.15 -2.15 6.22
CA GLY A 93 21.35 -2.02 5.00
C GLY A 93 20.64 -3.33 4.63
N SER A 94 19.34 -3.24 4.45
CA SER A 94 18.64 -4.20 3.60
C SER A 94 17.97 -3.41 2.50
N PRO A 95 18.63 -3.25 1.35
CA PRO A 95 18.13 -2.45 0.22
C PRO A 95 16.92 -3.09 -0.48
N LYS A 96 16.35 -4.15 0.09
CA LYS A 96 15.26 -4.92 -0.48
C LYS A 96 13.95 -4.24 -0.13
N ASN A 97 13.32 -3.68 -1.15
CA ASN A 97 11.97 -3.15 -1.12
C ASN A 97 11.16 -3.81 -2.23
N SER A 98 9.84 -3.63 -2.16
CA SER A 98 8.93 -3.99 -3.24
C SER A 98 7.86 -2.91 -3.37
N LEU A 99 7.38 -2.70 -4.59
CA LEU A 99 6.44 -1.64 -4.93
C LEU A 99 5.26 -2.22 -5.69
N SER A 100 4.06 -1.82 -5.33
CA SER A 100 2.85 -2.06 -6.10
C SER A 100 2.14 -0.74 -6.38
N SER A 101 1.60 -0.57 -7.58
CA SER A 101 0.90 0.65 -7.99
C SER A 101 -0.52 0.37 -8.44
N ILE A 102 -1.45 1.21 -8.04
CA ILE A 102 -2.85 1.21 -8.48
C ILE A 102 -3.16 2.58 -9.08
N ALA A 103 -3.65 2.60 -10.33
CA ALA A 103 -4.05 3.82 -11.01
C ALA A 103 -5.55 3.83 -11.25
N CYS A 104 -6.16 5.01 -11.14
CA CYS A 104 -7.59 5.20 -11.39
C CYS A 104 -8.03 4.83 -12.82
N TYR A 105 -7.11 4.76 -13.78
CA TYR A 105 -7.41 4.46 -15.19
C TYR A 105 -7.05 3.03 -15.62
N GLY A 106 -6.66 2.16 -14.68
CA GLY A 106 -6.19 0.80 -14.99
C GLY A 106 -7.28 -0.27 -15.11
N GLY A 107 -8.53 0.04 -14.71
CA GLY A 107 -9.64 -0.91 -14.68
C GLY A 107 -10.79 -0.52 -15.61
N VAL A 108 -11.72 -1.45 -15.83
CA VAL A 108 -12.98 -1.16 -16.54
C VAL A 108 -13.88 -0.36 -15.59
N PRO A 109 -14.34 0.85 -15.97
CA PRO A 109 -15.33 1.56 -15.17
C PRO A 109 -16.57 0.67 -15.03
N ALA A 110 -17.11 0.53 -13.82
CA ALA A 110 -18.34 -0.23 -13.63
C ALA A 110 -19.44 0.35 -14.55
N SER A 111 -19.97 -0.45 -15.46
CA SER A 111 -21.08 -0.05 -16.34
C SER A 111 -22.22 0.48 -15.46
N GLY A 112 -22.48 1.79 -15.49
CA GLY A 112 -23.45 2.45 -14.61
C GLY A 112 -22.92 3.55 -13.68
N VAL A 113 -21.64 3.97 -13.77
CA VAL A 113 -21.11 5.16 -13.05
C VAL A 113 -21.64 6.50 -13.64
N GLU A 114 -22.90 6.57 -14.04
CA GLU A 114 -23.61 7.85 -14.14
C GLU A 114 -24.28 8.25 -12.81
N ALA A 115 -24.39 7.34 -11.83
CA ALA A 115 -25.25 7.53 -10.67
C ALA A 115 -24.54 7.73 -9.30
N ALA A 116 -23.34 8.30 -9.30
CA ALA A 116 -22.74 8.85 -8.07
C ALA A 116 -22.27 10.30 -8.28
N GLN A 117 -23.15 11.11 -8.86
CA GLN A 117 -23.12 12.56 -8.71
C GLN A 117 -23.46 12.92 -7.25
N SER A 118 -22.61 12.53 -6.29
CA SER A 118 -22.65 13.16 -4.98
C SER A 118 -22.01 14.53 -5.14
N GLU A 119 -22.78 15.59 -4.89
CA GLU A 119 -22.31 16.99 -4.96
C GLU A 119 -20.89 17.12 -4.38
N GLY A 120 -19.96 17.62 -5.21
CA GLY A 120 -18.58 17.88 -4.80
C GLY A 120 -17.56 16.73 -4.95
N LYS A 121 -17.91 15.56 -5.50
CA LYS A 121 -16.93 14.50 -5.83
C LYS A 121 -16.54 14.48 -7.32
N GLN A 122 -15.31 14.10 -7.61
CA GLN A 122 -14.74 13.95 -8.95
C GLN A 122 -14.60 12.48 -9.33
N VAL A 123 -14.91 12.12 -10.57
CA VAL A 123 -14.76 10.74 -11.07
C VAL A 123 -13.61 10.68 -12.07
N HIS A 124 -12.68 9.76 -11.84
CA HIS A 124 -11.53 9.50 -12.72
C HIS A 124 -11.41 8.00 -12.93
N GLY A 125 -11.78 7.50 -14.12
CA GLY A 125 -11.81 6.06 -14.40
C GLY A 125 -12.65 5.30 -13.36
N VAL A 126 -12.02 4.39 -12.61
CA VAL A 126 -12.67 3.63 -11.51
C VAL A 126 -12.73 4.37 -10.18
N CYS A 127 -12.11 5.55 -10.06
CA CYS A 127 -12.01 6.28 -8.80
C CYS A 127 -13.11 7.33 -8.63
N VAL A 128 -13.63 7.42 -7.40
CA VAL A 128 -14.47 8.52 -6.92
C VAL A 128 -13.71 9.27 -5.83
N ILE A 129 -13.43 10.54 -6.08
CA ILE A 129 -12.48 11.35 -5.32
C ILE A 129 -13.21 12.50 -4.64
N THR A 130 -12.98 12.68 -3.35
CA THR A 130 -13.29 13.95 -2.68
C THR A 130 -12.08 14.88 -2.86
N PRO A 131 -12.18 15.95 -3.67
CA PRO A 131 -11.03 16.78 -4.00
C PRO A 131 -10.57 17.61 -2.81
N LEU A 132 -9.32 18.08 -2.86
CA LEU A 132 -8.84 19.12 -1.93
C LEU A 132 -9.79 20.32 -1.96
N LYS A 133 -10.23 20.79 -0.79
CA LYS A 133 -10.94 22.07 -0.72
C LYS A 133 -9.97 23.17 -1.10
N SER A 134 -10.36 24.02 -2.05
CA SER A 134 -9.60 25.19 -2.45
C SER A 134 -9.52 26.23 -1.33
#